data_AF-A0A8T0N737-F1
#
_entry.id   AF-A0A8T0N737-F1
#
_cell.length_a   1.000
_cell.length_b   1.000
_cell.length_c   1.000
_cell.angle_alpha   90.00
_cell.angle_beta   90.00
_cell.angle_gamma   90.00
#
_symmetry.space_group_name_H-M   'P 1'
#
loop_
_entity.id
_entity.type
_entity.pdbx_description
1 polymer ?
#
loop_
_entity_poly.entity_id
_entity_poly.type
_entity_poly.pdbx_seq_one_letter_code
_entity_poly.pdbx_strand_id
1 'polypeptide(L)'
;MQQTGQLGTVPPPEAMRRAAEVMRRLDGRAFRGGFILEKILGPLSTGHIELRSTDPAREPGGDLQLLPRPGDVERCVRGIEAMERVVRSRAFSRFTYGNHTR
;
A
#
# COMPACT_ATOMS: atom_id res chain seq x y z
N MET A 1 20.66 25.16 3.54
CA MET A 1 20.72 23.80 2.96
C MET A 1 19.31 23.21 3.04
N GLN A 2 18.73 22.89 1.89
CA GLN A 2 17.36 22.39 1.75
C GLN A 2 17.33 20.88 2.01
N GLN A 3 16.33 20.38 2.73
CA GLN A 3 15.91 18.97 2.64
C GLN A 3 14.41 18.90 2.38
N THR A 4 14.11 18.85 1.09
CA THR A 4 12.87 18.33 0.51
C THR A 4 12.71 16.85 0.81
N GLY A 5 11.50 16.43 1.17
CA GLY A 5 11.07 15.03 1.06
C GLY A 5 10.79 14.37 2.40
N GLN A 6 9.51 14.10 2.69
CA GLN A 6 9.19 12.89 3.45
C GLN A 6 9.55 11.68 2.60
N LEU A 7 10.79 11.23 2.69
CA LEU A 7 11.27 9.98 2.14
C LEU A 7 12.12 9.30 3.22
N GLY A 8 11.50 8.39 3.98
CA GLY A 8 12.23 7.43 4.79
C GLY A 8 12.43 7.74 6.26
N THR A 9 11.39 8.13 7.01
CA THR A 9 11.44 7.86 8.45
C THR A 9 11.17 6.38 8.68
N VAL A 10 12.20 5.65 9.10
CA VAL A 10 12.04 4.28 9.60
C VAL A 10 11.04 4.35 10.77
N PRO A 11 9.96 3.55 10.76
CA PRO A 11 9.01 3.56 11.86
C PRO A 11 9.73 3.29 13.18
N PRO A 12 9.29 3.86 14.32
CA PRO A 12 9.92 3.63 15.60
C PRO A 12 10.17 2.14 15.84
N PRO A 13 11.29 1.75 16.48
CA PRO A 13 11.64 0.34 16.67
C PRO A 13 10.51 -0.51 17.26
N GLU A 14 9.70 0.08 18.13
CA GLU A 14 8.52 -0.56 18.71
C GLU A 14 7.40 -0.82 17.68
N ALA A 15 7.12 0.15 16.79
CA ALA A 15 6.15 -0.02 15.71
C ALA A 15 6.60 -1.10 14.72
N MET A 16 7.89 -1.13 14.38
CA MET A 16 8.48 -2.21 13.57
C MET A 16 8.39 -3.57 14.26
N ARG A 17 8.69 -3.62 15.56
CA ARG A 17 8.59 -4.85 16.36
C ARG A 17 7.16 -5.36 16.44
N ARG A 18 6.19 -4.44 16.62
CA ARG A 18 4.76 -4.77 16.65
C ARG A 18 4.26 -5.25 15.29
N ALA A 19 4.65 -4.59 14.20
CA ALA A 19 4.34 -5.05 12.85
C ALA A 19 4.95 -6.44 12.58
N ALA A 20 6.20 -6.66 12.95
CA ALA A 20 6.86 -7.96 12.83
C ALA A 20 6.17 -9.04 13.66
N GLU A 21 5.68 -8.72 14.85
CA GLU A 21 4.92 -9.65 15.68
C GLU A 21 3.55 -9.99 15.08
N VAL A 22 2.83 -9.01 14.53
CA VAL A 22 1.58 -9.24 13.80
C VAL A 22 1.84 -10.12 12.58
N MET A 23 2.88 -9.82 11.79
CA MET A 23 3.26 -10.61 10.62
C MET A 23 3.63 -12.05 10.99
N ARG A 24 4.31 -12.25 12.12
CA ARG A 24 4.61 -13.60 12.65
C ARG A 24 3.37 -14.39 13.07
N ARG A 25 2.27 -13.72 13.44
CA ARG A 25 1.01 -14.36 13.84
C ARG A 25 0.13 -14.71 12.63
N LEU A 26 0.39 -14.11 11.48
CA LEU A 26 -0.30 -14.47 10.25
C LEU A 26 0.13 -15.88 9.84
N ASP A 27 -0.85 -16.68 9.42
CA ASP A 27 -0.59 -18.01 8.89
C ASP A 27 0.39 -17.89 7.72
N GLY A 28 1.54 -18.57 7.82
CA GLY A 28 2.55 -18.57 6.76
C GLY A 28 1.96 -18.99 5.41
N ARG A 29 0.85 -19.75 5.38
CA ARG A 29 0.09 -20.06 4.16
C ARG A 29 -0.41 -18.83 3.41
N ALA A 30 -0.73 -17.74 4.09
CA ALA A 30 -1.12 -16.47 3.47
C ALA A 30 0.00 -15.85 2.61
N PHE A 31 1.25 -16.24 2.85
CA PHE A 31 2.43 -15.74 2.13
C PHE A 31 2.97 -16.72 1.08
N ARG A 32 2.44 -17.96 1.00
CA ARG A 32 2.98 -19.01 0.10
C ARG A 32 2.68 -18.79 -1.39
N GLY A 33 1.89 -17.77 -1.74
CA GLY A 33 1.54 -17.42 -3.13
C GLY A 33 2.14 -16.11 -3.65
N GLY A 34 2.88 -15.36 -2.83
CA GLY A 34 3.34 -14.00 -3.18
C GLY A 34 2.21 -12.97 -3.24
N PHE A 35 2.56 -11.70 -3.45
CA PHE A 35 1.61 -10.59 -3.59
C PHE A 35 1.89 -9.80 -4.85
N ILE A 36 0.82 -9.31 -5.47
CA ILE A 36 0.88 -8.27 -6.49
C ILE A 36 0.30 -7.01 -5.84
N LEU A 37 1.08 -5.93 -5.84
CA LEU A 37 0.67 -4.65 -5.30
C LEU A 37 0.59 -3.66 -6.46
N GLU A 38 -0.58 -3.05 -6.63
CA GLU A 38 -0.77 -1.93 -7.54
C GLU A 38 -0.81 -0.63 -6.74
N LYS A 39 -0.09 0.38 -7.26
CA LYS A 39 -0.05 1.70 -6.67
C LYS A 39 -0.28 2.71 -7.78
N ILE A 40 -1.36 3.47 -7.64
CA ILE A 40 -1.65 4.57 -8.56
C ILE A 40 -0.49 5.59 -8.55
N LEU A 41 -0.02 5.94 -9.75
CA LEU A 41 0.99 6.98 -9.91
C LEU A 41 0.32 8.34 -9.64
N GLY A 42 0.57 8.90 -8.46
CA GLY A 42 0.05 10.19 -8.04
C GLY A 42 -1.48 10.21 -7.94
N PRO A 43 -2.07 10.28 -6.74
CA PRO A 43 -3.50 10.57 -6.63
C PRO A 43 -3.79 12.02 -7.06
N LEU A 44 -4.99 12.23 -7.60
CA LEU A 44 -5.62 13.55 -7.71
C LEU A 44 -5.98 14.10 -6.33
N SER A 45 -6.24 13.20 -5.39
CA SER A 45 -6.53 13.50 -3.99
C SER A 45 -5.28 14.00 -3.29
N THR A 46 -5.43 15.10 -2.59
CA THR A 46 -4.43 15.66 -1.69
C THR A 46 -4.98 15.67 -0.27
N GLY A 47 -4.10 15.65 0.71
CA GLY A 47 -4.44 15.87 2.12
C GLY A 47 -3.52 16.93 2.72
N HIS A 48 -3.72 17.24 3.99
CA HIS A 48 -2.85 18.15 4.72
C HIS A 48 -2.16 17.44 5.90
N ILE A 49 -0.93 17.86 6.18
CA ILE A 49 -0.18 17.46 7.37
C ILE A 49 0.28 18.75 8.04
N GLU A 50 0.01 18.86 9.33
CA GLU A 50 0.34 20.03 10.14
C GLU A 50 1.07 19.64 11.43
N LEU A 51 1.98 20.51 11.87
CA LEU A 51 2.61 20.35 13.18
C LEU A 51 1.60 20.71 14.27
N ARG A 52 1.33 19.76 15.17
CA ARG A 52 0.52 20.00 16.38
C ARG A 52 1.35 20.49 17.56
N SER A 53 2.67 20.48 17.42
CA SER A 53 3.64 20.82 18.46
C SER A 53 4.98 21.18 17.82
N THR A 54 5.80 21.94 18.53
CA THR A 54 7.21 22.17 18.20
C THR A 54 8.13 21.04 18.67
N ASP A 55 7.61 20.12 19.50
CA ASP A 55 8.31 18.90 19.90
C ASP A 55 8.48 17.97 18.69
N PRO A 56 9.72 17.70 18.24
CA PRO A 56 9.98 16.85 17.07
C PRO A 56 9.61 15.38 17.30
N ALA A 57 9.41 14.93 18.54
CA ALA A 57 8.98 13.56 18.85
C ALA A 57 7.46 13.37 18.74
N ARG A 58 6.70 14.45 18.60
CA ARG A 58 5.24 14.40 18.58
C ARG A 58 4.72 14.15 17.17
N GLU A 59 3.76 13.23 17.07
CA GLU A 59 3.12 12.92 15.78
C GLU A 59 2.43 14.16 15.20
N PRO A 60 2.63 14.44 13.90
CA PRO A 60 1.93 15.52 13.23
C PRO A 60 0.44 15.18 13.09
N GLY A 61 -0.36 16.23 12.95
CA GLY A 61 -1.78 16.14 12.67
C GLY A 61 -2.09 16.22 11.18
N GLY A 62 -3.39 16.22 10.89
CA GLY A 62 -3.92 16.47 9.55
C GLY A 62 -4.91 15.40 9.11
N ASP A 63 -5.36 15.55 7.87
CA ASP A 63 -6.30 14.65 7.21
C ASP A 63 -5.66 14.03 5.97
N LEU A 64 -5.36 12.73 6.06
CA LEU A 64 -5.05 11.95 4.87
C LEU A 64 -6.32 11.21 4.45
N GLN A 65 -7.17 11.90 3.69
CA GLN A 65 -8.36 11.27 3.14
C GLN A 65 -7.97 10.35 1.99
N LEU A 66 -8.29 9.06 2.13
CA LEU A 66 -7.99 8.05 1.11
C LEU A 66 -9.06 8.08 0.01
N LEU A 67 -8.63 8.33 -1.23
CA LEU A 67 -9.46 8.33 -2.46
C LEU A 67 -10.71 9.24 -2.45
N PRO A 68 -10.69 10.48 -1.89
CA PRO A 68 -11.85 11.37 -1.91
C PRO A 68 -12.24 11.82 -3.33
N ARG A 69 -11.33 11.75 -4.31
CA ARG A 69 -11.60 12.09 -5.71
C ARG A 69 -12.05 10.83 -6.48
N PRO A 70 -13.20 10.86 -7.18
CA PRO A 70 -13.69 9.69 -7.91
C PRO A 70 -12.69 9.20 -8.97
N GLY A 71 -11.94 10.12 -9.59
CA GLY A 71 -10.90 9.74 -10.56
C GLY A 71 -9.76 8.90 -9.99
N ASP A 72 -9.50 8.95 -8.67
CA ASP A 72 -8.50 8.06 -8.05
C ASP A 72 -9.05 6.66 -7.84
N VAL A 73 -10.34 6.54 -7.47
CA VAL A 73 -11.02 5.24 -7.40
C VAL A 73 -11.03 4.58 -8.78
N GLU A 74 -11.35 5.34 -9.84
CA GLU A 74 -11.32 4.82 -11.21
C GLU A 74 -9.93 4.34 -11.63
N ARG A 75 -8.87 5.06 -11.23
CA ARG A 75 -7.48 4.62 -11.47
C ARG A 75 -7.16 3.33 -10.73
N CYS A 76 -7.56 3.20 -9.47
CA CYS A 76 -7.41 1.97 -8.70
C CYS A 76 -8.17 0.80 -9.35
N VAL A 77 -9.41 1.01 -9.81
CA VAL A 77 -10.19 -0.03 -10.50
C VAL A 77 -9.44 -0.52 -11.75
N ARG A 78 -8.95 0.40 -12.59
CA ARG A 78 -8.14 0.02 -13.77
C ARG A 78 -6.85 -0.73 -13.40
N GLY A 79 -6.23 -0.39 -12.28
CA GLY A 79 -5.09 -1.11 -11.72
C GLY A 79 -5.45 -2.56 -11.36
N ILE A 80 -6.59 -2.76 -10.69
CA ILE A 80 -7.11 -4.08 -10.33
C ILE A 80 -7.44 -4.90 -11.59
N GLU A 81 -8.10 -4.31 -12.58
CA GLU A 81 -8.38 -4.96 -13.87
C GLU A 81 -7.08 -5.36 -14.61
N ALA A 82 -6.03 -4.56 -14.51
CA ALA A 82 -4.72 -4.92 -15.05
C ALA A 82 -4.09 -6.11 -14.31
N MET A 83 -4.16 -6.13 -12.97
CA MET A 83 -3.70 -7.28 -12.18
C MET A 83 -4.48 -8.55 -12.52
N GLU A 84 -5.79 -8.45 -12.71
CA GLU A 84 -6.65 -9.56 -13.12
C GLU A 84 -6.21 -10.14 -14.48
N ARG A 85 -5.93 -9.28 -15.46
CA ARG A 85 -5.40 -9.70 -16.77
C ARG A 85 -4.05 -10.40 -16.66
N VAL A 86 -3.16 -9.93 -15.78
CA VAL A 86 -1.87 -10.59 -15.52
C VAL A 86 -2.08 -11.99 -14.95
N VAL A 87 -2.93 -12.13 -13.93
CA VAL A 87 -3.22 -13.42 -13.27
C VAL A 87 -3.89 -14.41 -14.23
N ARG A 88 -4.71 -13.95 -15.19
CA ARG A 88 -5.32 -14.79 -16.23
C ARG A 88 -4.41 -15.09 -17.42
N SER A 89 -3.24 -14.46 -17.52
CA SER A 89 -2.36 -14.65 -18.66
C SER A 89 -1.74 -16.04 -18.71
N ARG A 90 -1.39 -16.51 -19.92
CA ARG A 90 -0.66 -17.79 -20.09
C ARG A 90 0.66 -17.82 -19.31
N ALA A 91 1.33 -16.68 -19.16
CA ALA A 91 2.56 -16.58 -18.40
C ALA A 91 2.36 -16.91 -16.91
N PHE A 92 1.16 -16.69 -16.38
CA PHE A 92 0.82 -16.91 -14.99
C PHE A 92 0.12 -18.25 -14.72
N SER A 93 -0.14 -19.06 -15.75
CA SER A 93 -0.92 -20.31 -15.64
C SER A 93 -0.31 -21.35 -14.71
N ARG A 94 1.01 -21.30 -14.47
CA ARG A 94 1.70 -22.21 -13.53
C ARG A 94 1.54 -21.83 -12.07
N PHE A 95 1.00 -20.64 -11.80
CA PHE A 95 0.82 -20.07 -10.46
C PHE A 95 -0.65 -19.97 -10.08
N THR A 96 -1.56 -20.51 -10.90
CA THR A 96 -2.99 -20.55 -10.65
C THR A 96 -3.47 -22.00 -10.54
N TYR A 97 -4.54 -22.23 -9.78
CA TYR A 97 -5.18 -23.55 -9.72
C TYR A 97 -5.89 -23.85 -11.04
N GLY A 98 -5.86 -25.11 -11.48
CA GLY A 98 -6.41 -25.55 -12.79
C GLY A 98 -7.91 -25.33 -12.99
N ASN A 99 -8.62 -24.82 -11.98
CA ASN A 99 -10.06 -24.61 -11.97
C ASN A 99 -10.44 -23.14 -12.26
N HIS A 100 -9.48 -22.29 -12.67
CA HIS A 100 -9.70 -20.86 -12.91
C HIS A 100 -10.29 -20.51 -14.28
N THR A 101 -10.65 -21.50 -15.10
CA THR A 101 -11.37 -21.31 -16.35
C THR A 101 -12.82 -20.90 -16.06
N ARG A 102 -13.18 -19.69 -16.48
CA ARG A 102 -14.56 -19.29 -16.71
C ARG A 102 -14.79 -19.25 -18.22
#